data_AF-A0A1G7YGU2-F1
#
_entry.id   AF-A0A1G7YGU2-F1
#
_cell.length_a   1.000
_cell.length_b   1.000
_cell.length_c   1.000
_cell.angle_alpha   90.00
_cell.angle_beta   90.00
_cell.angle_gamma   90.00
#
_symmetry.space_group_name_H-M   'P 1'
#
loop_
_entity.id
_entity.type
_entity.pdbx_description
1 polymer ?
#
loop_
_entity_poly.entity_id
_entity_poly.type
_entity_poly.pdbx_seq_one_letter_code
_entity_poly.pdbx_strand_id
1 'polypeptide(L)'
;MPARHCASCGTELPQDASPRKRFCGNTCRSRANRAKDTAPSVPTEAVSTPATAEQASRMVELCRKTLQDAERLDDWRGQAALDLAGRIERAFVDTGSAYAGLHRAYREAMQLALAGVGTAKSAPAGYRDEIAERRAQRQAGRG
;
A
#
# COMPACT_ATOMS: atom_id res chain seq x y z
N MET A 1 4.14 41.92 -29.34
CA MET A 1 3.78 40.89 -28.34
C MET A 1 4.43 39.59 -28.77
N PRO A 2 5.24 38.92 -27.92
CA PRO A 2 5.88 37.67 -28.31
C PRO A 2 4.82 36.59 -28.58
N ALA A 3 4.96 35.86 -29.70
CA ALA A 3 4.10 34.74 -30.03
C ALA A 3 4.21 33.68 -28.93
N ARG A 4 3.06 33.23 -28.42
CA ARG A 4 3.00 32.19 -27.39
C ARG A 4 2.91 30.84 -28.07
N HIS A 5 3.72 29.90 -27.64
CA HIS A 5 3.77 28.57 -28.24
C HIS A 5 3.10 27.52 -27.35
N CYS A 6 2.57 26.48 -27.97
CA CYS A 6 1.98 25.36 -27.26
C CYS A 6 3.06 24.58 -26.49
N ALA A 7 2.81 24.33 -25.21
CA ALA A 7 3.73 23.60 -24.33
C ALA A 7 3.91 22.10 -24.68
N SER A 8 3.16 21.56 -25.66
CA SER A 8 3.25 20.15 -26.06
C SER A 8 3.79 19.94 -27.47
N CYS A 9 3.52 20.85 -28.42
CA CYS A 9 3.89 20.66 -29.83
C CYS A 9 4.64 21.86 -30.42
N GLY A 10 4.85 22.93 -29.65
CA GLY A 10 5.58 24.12 -30.12
C GLY A 10 4.84 25.01 -31.11
N THR A 11 3.64 24.63 -31.58
CA THR A 11 2.84 25.46 -32.51
C THR A 11 2.42 26.78 -31.87
N GLU A 12 2.42 27.86 -32.65
CA GLU A 12 1.90 29.16 -32.23
C GLU A 12 0.44 29.08 -31.80
N LEU A 13 0.14 29.71 -30.66
CA LEU A 13 -1.21 29.86 -30.14
C LEU A 13 -1.90 31.01 -30.88
N PRO A 14 -3.21 30.90 -31.17
CA PRO A 14 -3.95 31.98 -31.80
C PRO A 14 -3.87 33.26 -30.97
N GLN A 15 -3.77 34.42 -31.61
CA GLN A 15 -3.58 35.71 -30.93
C GLN A 15 -4.76 36.06 -29.99
N ASP A 16 -5.97 35.58 -30.30
CA ASP A 16 -7.17 35.75 -29.48
C ASP A 16 -7.31 34.70 -28.36
N ALA A 17 -6.29 33.86 -28.15
CA ALA A 17 -6.33 32.87 -27.09
C ALA A 17 -6.28 33.53 -25.70
N SER A 18 -7.10 32.99 -24.79
CA SER A 18 -7.04 33.36 -23.36
C SER A 18 -5.60 33.32 -22.82
N PRO A 19 -5.20 34.27 -21.96
CA PRO A 19 -3.87 34.30 -21.37
C PRO A 19 -3.52 33.04 -20.57
N ARG A 20 -4.50 32.23 -20.16
CA ARG A 20 -4.29 30.96 -19.45
C ARG A 20 -4.13 29.74 -20.37
N LYS A 21 -4.34 29.90 -21.69
CA LYS A 21 -4.25 28.79 -22.65
C LYS A 21 -2.79 28.38 -22.85
N ARG A 22 -2.47 27.13 -22.52
CA ARG A 22 -1.12 26.53 -22.64
C ARG A 22 -0.98 25.56 -23.82
N PHE A 23 -2.10 25.12 -24.38
CA PHE A 23 -2.14 24.09 -25.43
C PHE A 23 -2.97 24.57 -26.62
N CYS A 24 -2.55 24.23 -27.84
CA CYS A 24 -3.26 24.61 -29.06
C CYS A 24 -4.66 23.98 -29.13
N GLY A 25 -4.82 22.75 -28.63
CA GLY A 25 -6.09 22.04 -28.59
C GLY A 25 -6.17 20.95 -27.51
N ASN A 26 -7.31 20.25 -27.49
CA ASN A 26 -7.59 19.22 -26.49
C ASN A 26 -6.65 18.01 -26.61
N THR A 27 -6.23 17.66 -27.83
CA THR A 27 -5.26 16.58 -28.09
C THR A 27 -3.91 16.83 -27.42
N CYS A 28 -3.36 18.04 -27.54
CA CYS A 28 -2.11 18.43 -26.89
C CYS A 28 -2.24 18.53 -25.37
N ARG A 29 -3.41 18.94 -24.86
CA ARG A 29 -3.71 18.90 -23.43
C ARG A 29 -3.71 17.45 -22.91
N SER A 30 -4.41 16.54 -23.60
CA SER A 30 -4.47 15.12 -23.23
C SER A 30 -3.10 14.45 -23.31
N ARG A 31 -2.30 14.73 -24.34
CA ARG A 31 -0.93 14.22 -24.47
C ARG A 31 -0.03 14.73 -23.34
N ALA A 32 -0.10 16.02 -23.00
CA ALA A 32 0.68 16.58 -21.89
C ALA A 32 0.28 16.02 -20.53
N ASN A 33 -1.01 15.73 -20.30
CA ASN A 33 -1.45 15.09 -19.06
C ASN A 33 -0.93 13.64 -18.96
N ARG A 34 -1.04 12.86 -20.04
CA ARG A 34 -0.46 11.50 -20.08
C ARG A 34 1.05 11.51 -19.88
N ALA A 35 1.75 12.50 -20.43
CA ALA A 35 3.19 12.64 -20.24
C ALA A 35 3.57 12.98 -18.79
N LYS A 36 2.70 13.63 -18.01
CA LYS A 36 2.90 13.82 -16.56
C LYS A 36 2.68 12.54 -15.77
N ASP A 37 1.69 11.74 -16.17
CA ASP A 37 1.44 10.43 -15.56
C ASP A 37 2.55 9.42 -15.89
N THR A 38 3.30 9.65 -16.97
CA THR A 38 4.38 8.78 -17.46
C THR A 38 5.76 9.42 -17.31
N ALA A 39 5.89 10.57 -16.65
CA ALA A 39 7.19 11.21 -16.47
C ALA A 39 8.06 10.28 -15.60
N PRO A 40 9.21 9.79 -16.11
CA PRO A 40 10.10 8.96 -15.32
C PRO A 40 10.66 9.81 -14.19
N SER A 41 10.32 9.47 -12.95
CA SER A 41 11.12 9.89 -11.80
C SER A 41 12.53 9.38 -12.05
N VAL A 42 13.47 10.31 -12.18
CA VAL A 42 14.91 10.06 -12.28
C VAL A 42 15.27 8.91 -11.33
N PRO A 43 15.96 7.84 -11.77
CA PRO A 43 16.29 6.73 -10.89
C PRO A 43 17.28 7.24 -9.85
N THR A 44 16.80 7.51 -8.64
CA THR A 44 17.67 7.49 -7.47
C THR A 44 18.10 6.05 -7.33
N GLU A 45 19.41 5.84 -7.47
CA GLU A 45 20.09 4.55 -7.35
C GLU A 45 19.79 3.96 -5.97
N ALA A 46 18.70 3.21 -5.89
CA ALA A 46 18.31 2.47 -4.70
C ALA A 46 19.24 1.27 -4.63
N VAL A 47 20.24 1.38 -3.75
CA VAL A 47 21.01 0.25 -3.24
C VAL A 47 20.03 -0.85 -2.88
N SER A 48 19.94 -1.85 -3.76
CA SER A 48 19.10 -3.02 -3.59
C SER A 48 19.85 -3.96 -2.67
N THR A 49 19.70 -3.80 -1.37
CA THR A 49 19.96 -4.90 -0.45
C THR A 49 18.92 -5.98 -0.77
N PRO A 50 19.33 -7.20 -1.16
CA PRO A 50 18.38 -8.28 -1.35
C PRO A 50 17.72 -8.53 0.00
N ALA A 51 16.43 -8.24 0.10
CA ALA A 51 15.63 -8.72 1.20
C ALA A 51 15.72 -10.25 1.19
N THR A 52 16.48 -10.81 2.13
CA THR A 52 16.61 -12.26 2.30
C THR A 52 15.22 -12.87 2.43
N ALA A 53 15.06 -14.12 1.97
CA ALA A 53 13.79 -14.85 2.01
C ALA A 53 13.10 -14.84 3.40
N GLU A 54 13.84 -14.62 4.48
CA GLU A 54 13.33 -14.37 5.85
C GLU A 54 12.43 -13.13 5.98
N GLN A 55 12.70 -12.05 5.24
CA GLN A 55 11.85 -10.87 5.21
C GLN A 55 10.59 -11.12 4.37
N ALA A 56 10.73 -11.96 3.34
CA ALA A 56 9.65 -12.46 2.50
C ALA A 56 8.82 -13.59 3.14
N SER A 57 9.08 -13.98 4.38
CA SER A 57 8.17 -14.81 5.19
C SER A 57 7.43 -14.02 6.26
N ARG A 58 7.88 -12.79 6.53
CA ARG A 58 7.42 -11.98 7.66
C ARG A 58 6.04 -11.37 7.43
N MET A 59 5.69 -11.01 6.19
CA MET A 59 4.42 -10.33 5.92
C MET A 59 3.24 -11.29 5.88
N VAL A 60 3.38 -12.46 5.25
CA VAL A 60 2.38 -13.52 5.30
C VAL A 60 2.19 -14.03 6.73
N GLU A 61 3.26 -14.17 7.50
CA GLU A 61 3.17 -14.60 8.90
C GLU A 61 2.42 -13.57 9.77
N LEU A 62 2.73 -12.28 9.64
CA LEU A 62 2.02 -11.21 10.35
C LEU A 62 0.55 -11.11 9.92
N CYS A 63 0.27 -11.26 8.63
CA CYS A 63 -1.10 -11.30 8.10
C CYS A 63 -1.88 -12.48 8.70
N ARG A 64 -1.29 -13.69 8.68
CA ARG A 64 -1.88 -14.90 9.27
C ARG A 64 -2.18 -14.71 10.76
N LYS A 65 -1.23 -14.18 11.53
CA LYS A 65 -1.43 -13.91 12.96
C LYS A 65 -2.59 -12.94 13.19
N THR A 66 -2.63 -11.85 12.43
CA THR A 66 -3.70 -10.84 12.55
C THR A 66 -5.08 -11.45 12.26
N LEU A 67 -5.19 -12.29 11.22
CA LEU A 67 -6.44 -12.96 10.87
C LEU A 67 -6.80 -14.06 11.87
N GLN A 68 -5.81 -14.73 12.46
CA GLN A 68 -6.02 -15.72 13.51
C GLN A 68 -6.59 -15.06 14.78
N ASP A 69 -5.99 -13.95 15.22
CA ASP A 69 -6.46 -13.18 16.38
C ASP A 69 -7.89 -12.65 16.18
N ALA A 70 -8.25 -12.38 14.93
CA ALA A 70 -9.59 -11.96 14.53
C ALA A 70 -10.58 -13.13 14.28
N GLU A 71 -10.15 -14.39 14.39
CA GLU A 71 -10.95 -15.59 14.04
C GLU A 71 -11.51 -15.52 12.61
N ARG A 72 -10.65 -15.12 11.65
CA ARG A 72 -10.97 -14.90 10.23
C ARG A 72 -10.16 -15.78 9.26
N LEU A 73 -9.45 -16.79 9.75
CA LEU A 73 -8.65 -17.68 8.90
C LEU A 73 -9.52 -18.53 7.96
N ASP A 74 -10.69 -18.97 8.40
CA ASP A 74 -11.58 -19.82 7.58
C ASP A 74 -12.54 -19.02 6.69
N ASP A 75 -12.46 -17.70 6.71
CA ASP A 75 -13.26 -16.81 5.86
C ASP A 75 -12.56 -16.57 4.52
N TRP A 76 -13.33 -16.53 3.44
CA TRP A 76 -12.83 -16.27 2.09
C TRP A 76 -12.11 -14.91 2.01
N ARG A 77 -12.52 -13.93 2.81
CA ARG A 77 -11.89 -12.61 2.89
C ARG A 77 -10.49 -12.68 3.50
N GLY A 78 -10.32 -13.48 4.55
CA GLY A 78 -9.02 -13.72 5.17
C GLY A 78 -8.08 -14.47 4.23
N GLN A 79 -8.59 -15.46 3.51
CA GLN A 79 -7.82 -16.20 2.49
C GLN A 79 -7.38 -15.29 1.33
N ALA A 80 -8.24 -14.38 0.87
CA ALA A 80 -7.87 -13.41 -0.16
C ALA A 80 -6.73 -12.46 0.30
N ALA A 81 -6.75 -12.02 1.57
CA ALA A 81 -5.68 -11.21 2.12
C ALA A 81 -4.34 -11.97 2.22
N LEU A 82 -4.38 -13.25 2.59
CA LEU A 82 -3.19 -14.12 2.63
C LEU A 82 -2.58 -14.36 1.25
N ASP A 83 -3.41 -14.59 0.22
CA ASP A 83 -2.93 -14.74 -1.15
C ASP A 83 -2.22 -13.46 -1.62
N LEU A 84 -2.84 -12.29 -1.40
CA LEU A 84 -2.26 -11.00 -1.73
C LEU A 84 -0.95 -10.74 -0.99
N ALA A 85 -0.86 -11.10 0.29
CA ALA A 85 0.38 -11.00 1.06
C ALA A 85 1.50 -11.84 0.42
N GLY A 86 1.21 -13.09 0.06
CA GLY A 86 2.20 -13.96 -0.60
C GLY A 86 2.61 -13.46 -1.99
N ARG A 87 1.70 -12.81 -2.72
CA ARG A 87 2.01 -12.20 -4.02
C ARG A 87 2.94 -11.00 -3.88
N ILE A 88 2.71 -10.14 -2.90
CA ILE A 88 3.58 -9.00 -2.59
C ILE A 88 4.98 -9.49 -2.19
N GLU A 89 5.10 -10.55 -1.39
CA GLU A 89 6.41 -11.10 -1.01
C GLU A 89 7.19 -11.65 -2.21
N ARG A 90 6.48 -12.22 -3.20
CA ARG A 90 7.08 -12.70 -4.46
C ARG A 90 7.29 -11.62 -5.51
N ALA A 91 6.77 -10.40 -5.31
CA ALA A 91 6.81 -9.29 -6.25
C ALA A 91 8.20 -8.63 -6.39
N PHE A 92 9.28 -9.38 -6.24
CA PHE A 92 10.66 -8.89 -6.25
C PHE A 92 11.05 -8.21 -7.58
N VAL A 93 10.37 -8.54 -8.68
CA VAL A 93 10.67 -8.05 -10.04
C VAL A 93 9.57 -7.13 -10.58
N ASP A 94 8.57 -6.78 -9.77
CA ASP A 94 7.47 -5.94 -10.23
C ASP A 94 7.88 -4.48 -10.37
N THR A 95 7.35 -3.81 -11.39
CA THR A 95 7.47 -2.34 -11.51
C THR A 95 6.85 -1.68 -10.27
N GLY A 96 7.39 -0.55 -9.82
CA GLY A 96 6.91 0.12 -8.60
C GLY A 96 5.40 0.45 -8.60
N SER A 97 4.80 0.68 -9.78
CA SER A 97 3.35 0.88 -9.93
C SER A 97 2.54 -0.40 -9.74
N ALA A 98 3.03 -1.55 -10.23
CA ALA A 98 2.41 -2.85 -10.00
C ALA A 98 2.49 -3.23 -8.51
N TYR A 99 3.64 -3.02 -7.88
CA TYR A 99 3.83 -3.23 -6.45
C TYR A 99 2.87 -2.36 -5.60
N ALA A 100 2.75 -1.06 -5.94
CA ALA A 100 1.81 -0.15 -5.29
C ALA A 100 0.33 -0.55 -5.51
N GLY A 101 0.00 -1.14 -6.65
CA GLY A 101 -1.31 -1.73 -6.92
C GLY A 101 -1.61 -2.91 -6.00
N LEU A 102 -0.67 -3.85 -5.89
CA LEU A 102 -0.78 -5.01 -5.01
C LEU A 102 -0.95 -4.61 -3.55
N HIS A 103 -0.17 -3.64 -3.07
CA HIS A 103 -0.29 -3.11 -1.71
C HIS A 103 -1.65 -2.45 -1.42
N ARG A 104 -2.22 -1.73 -2.39
CA ARG A 104 -3.57 -1.17 -2.25
C ARG A 104 -4.62 -2.26 -2.15
N ALA A 105 -4.58 -3.25 -3.04
CA ALA A 105 -5.49 -4.38 -3.01
C ALA A 105 -5.39 -5.16 -1.68
N TYR A 106 -4.17 -5.39 -1.18
CA TYR A 106 -3.95 -6.03 0.12
C TYR A 106 -4.58 -5.25 1.27
N ARG A 107 -4.39 -3.92 1.31
CA ARG A 107 -5.02 -3.07 2.33
C ARG A 107 -6.53 -3.16 2.31
N GLU A 108 -7.14 -3.10 1.13
CA GLU A 108 -8.60 -3.21 0.96
C GLU A 108 -9.10 -4.59 1.42
N ALA A 109 -8.40 -5.68 1.04
CA ALA A 109 -8.75 -7.03 1.47
C ALA A 109 -8.66 -7.19 2.99
N MET A 110 -7.61 -6.67 3.63
CA MET A 110 -7.48 -6.68 5.10
C MET A 110 -8.58 -5.88 5.78
N GLN A 111 -8.96 -4.72 5.24
CA GLN A 111 -10.08 -3.93 5.77
C GLN A 111 -11.39 -4.70 5.69
N LEU A 112 -11.66 -5.40 4.58
CA LEU A 112 -12.85 -6.24 4.41
C LEU A 112 -12.84 -7.46 5.34
N ALA A 113 -11.70 -8.12 5.50
CA ALA A 113 -11.57 -9.29 6.39
C ALA A 113 -11.78 -8.91 7.86
N LEU A 114 -11.32 -7.73 8.26
CA LEU A 114 -11.45 -7.22 9.63
C LEU A 114 -12.75 -6.41 9.85
N ALA A 115 -13.53 -6.16 8.80
CA ALA A 115 -14.79 -5.45 8.93
C ALA A 115 -15.76 -6.21 9.85
N GLY A 116 -16.35 -5.49 10.82
CA GLY A 116 -17.27 -6.08 11.79
C GLY A 116 -16.60 -6.93 12.88
N VAL A 117 -15.27 -7.04 12.89
CA VAL A 117 -14.54 -7.47 14.09
C VAL A 117 -14.65 -6.32 15.08
N GLY A 118 -15.60 -6.42 16.02
CA GLY A 118 -15.72 -5.45 17.11
C GLY A 118 -14.37 -5.32 17.81
N THR A 119 -14.00 -4.10 18.17
CA THR A 119 -12.75 -3.71 18.86
C THR A 119 -12.65 -4.25 20.30
N ALA A 120 -12.99 -5.52 20.51
CA ALA A 120 -13.25 -6.12 21.82
C ALA A 120 -12.30 -7.26 22.18
N LYS A 121 -11.32 -7.61 21.33
CA LYS A 121 -10.31 -8.64 21.66
C LYS A 121 -8.85 -8.18 21.61
N SER A 122 -8.59 -6.87 21.50
CA SER A 122 -7.26 -6.32 21.82
C SER A 122 -7.22 -5.85 23.27
N ALA A 123 -7.40 -6.77 24.23
CA ALA A 123 -6.72 -6.56 25.50
C ALA A 123 -5.21 -6.67 25.17
N PRO A 124 -4.39 -5.65 25.47
CA PRO A 124 -2.95 -5.72 25.19
C PRO A 124 -2.39 -7.00 25.81
N ALA A 125 -1.44 -7.67 25.16
CA ALA A 125 -0.78 -8.86 25.70
C ALA A 125 -0.39 -8.69 27.19
N GLY A 126 0.00 -7.46 27.58
CA GLY A 126 0.27 -7.07 28.96
C GLY A 126 -0.88 -7.31 29.98
N TYR A 127 -2.16 -7.23 29.61
CA TYR A 127 -3.25 -7.52 30.54
C TYR A 127 -3.39 -9.02 30.84
N ARG A 128 -3.11 -9.88 29.86
CA ARG A 128 -3.08 -11.34 30.06
C ARG A 128 -1.86 -11.74 30.88
N ASP A 129 -0.73 -11.11 30.62
CA ASP A 129 0.52 -11.31 31.37
C ASP A 129 0.36 -10.87 32.84
N GLU A 130 -0.24 -9.70 33.11
CA GLU A 130 -0.54 -9.22 34.47
C GLU A 130 -1.46 -10.17 35.27
N ILE A 131 -2.44 -10.81 34.61
CA ILE A 131 -3.33 -11.78 35.26
C ILE A 131 -2.58 -13.08 35.58
N ALA A 132 -1.73 -13.54 34.67
CA ALA A 132 -0.90 -14.72 34.88
C ALA A 132 0.09 -14.51 36.04
N GLU A 133 0.70 -13.32 36.12
CA GLU A 133 1.65 -12.94 37.16
C GLU A 133 0.96 -12.85 38.53
N ARG A 134 -0.24 -12.26 38.62
CA ARG A 134 -1.04 -12.26 39.86
C ARG A 134 -1.44 -13.66 40.32
N ARG A 135 -1.69 -14.60 39.40
CA ARG A 135 -2.00 -15.99 39.74
C ARG A 135 -0.77 -16.72 40.27
N ALA A 136 0.39 -16.50 39.67
CA ALA A 136 1.67 -17.05 40.14
C ALA A 136 2.04 -16.54 41.53
N GLN A 137 1.89 -15.24 41.79
CA GLN A 137 2.14 -14.63 43.10
C GLN A 137 1.21 -15.18 44.20
N ARG A 138 -0.08 -15.42 43.88
CA ARG A 138 -1.03 -16.05 44.81
C ARG A 138 -0.71 -17.51 45.12
N GLN A 139 -0.10 -18.23 44.18
CA GLN A 139 0.33 -19.62 44.38
C GLN A 139 1.64 -19.68 45.18
N ALA A 140 2.58 -18.76 44.93
CA ALA A 140 3.84 -18.67 45.65
C ALA A 140 3.70 -18.18 47.11
N GLY A 141 2.70 -17.33 47.40
CA GLY A 141 2.44 -16.84 48.76
C GLY A 141 1.55 -17.74 49.63
N ARG A 142 1.23 -18.96 49.20
CA ARG A 142 0.38 -19.94 49.91
C ARG A 142 1.14 -21.19 50.36
N GLY A 143 2.47 -21.16 50.32
CA GLY A 143 3.38 -22.19 50.86
C GLY A 143 3.97 -21.77 52.19
#